data_AF-A0A2J8N2D0-F1
#
_entry.id   AF-A0A2J8N2D0-F1
#
_cell.length_a   1.000
_cell.length_b   1.000
_cell.length_c   1.000
_cell.angle_alpha   90.00
_cell.angle_beta   90.00
_cell.angle_gamma   90.00
#
_symmetry.space_group_name_H-M   'P 1'
#
loop_
_entity.id
_entity.type
_entity.pdbx_description
1 polymer ?
#
loop_
_entity_poly.entity_id
_entity_poly.type
_entity_poly.pdbx_seq_one_letter_code
_entity_poly.pdbx_strand_id
1 'polypeptide(L)'
;EMAINLAKSQHLDSDGLAQIFMQYGDHLYSKGNHDGAVQQYIRSASDSCVHELEKYTDSDAIWCTCLPRTIGKLEPSYVIRKFLDAQRIHNLTAYLQTLHRQSLANADHTTLLLNCYTKLKDSSKLEEFIKTKSESEVHFDVETAIKVLRQAGYYSHALYLAENHAHHEWYLKIQLEDIK
;
A
#
# COMPACT_ATOMS: atom_id res chain seq x y z
N GLU A 1 22.31 2.33 11.01
CA GLU A 1 23.09 3.14 10.04
C GLU A 1 24.43 2.52 9.64
N MET A 2 25.15 1.85 10.54
CA MET A 2 26.47 1.27 10.25
C MET A 2 26.50 0.23 9.10
N ALA A 3 25.48 -0.63 8.98
CA ALA A 3 25.41 -1.65 7.93
C ALA A 3 25.24 -1.07 6.51
N ILE A 4 24.50 0.05 6.40
CA ILE A 4 24.24 0.72 5.12
C ILE A 4 25.50 1.45 4.65
N ASN A 5 26.22 2.11 5.57
CA ASN A 5 27.49 2.76 5.26
C ASN A 5 28.59 1.75 4.90
N LEU A 6 28.62 0.59 5.58
CA LEU A 6 29.53 -0.50 5.23
C LEU A 6 29.22 -1.07 3.84
N ALA A 7 27.95 -1.26 3.50
CA ALA A 7 27.54 -1.77 2.19
C ALA A 7 27.88 -0.81 1.03
N LYS A 8 27.71 0.50 1.27
CA LYS A 8 28.17 1.55 0.35
C LYS A 8 29.68 1.53 0.14
N SER A 9 30.46 1.27 1.20
CA SER A 9 31.92 1.26 1.14
C SER A 9 32.52 0.03 0.43
N GLN A 10 31.76 -1.07 0.31
CA GLN A 10 32.26 -2.34 -0.23
C GLN A 10 31.78 -2.67 -1.66
N HIS A 11 31.12 -1.74 -2.37
CA HIS A 11 30.56 -2.00 -3.72
C HIS A 11 29.72 -3.30 -3.77
N LEU A 12 28.93 -3.57 -2.72
CA LEU A 12 28.03 -4.72 -2.72
C LEU A 12 26.98 -4.56 -3.82
N ASP A 13 26.79 -5.63 -4.59
CA ASP A 13 25.78 -5.70 -5.63
C ASP A 13 24.39 -5.36 -5.08
N SER A 14 23.50 -4.89 -5.96
CA SER A 14 22.07 -4.59 -5.66
C SER A 14 21.38 -5.73 -4.86
N ASP A 15 21.82 -6.97 -5.11
CA ASP A 15 21.36 -8.19 -4.45
C ASP A 15 21.74 -8.28 -2.97
N GLY A 16 23.00 -7.96 -2.63
CA GLY A 16 23.46 -7.98 -1.25
C GLY A 16 22.80 -6.88 -0.43
N LEU A 17 22.58 -5.71 -1.04
CA LEU A 17 21.86 -4.60 -0.42
C LEU A 17 20.41 -4.97 -0.08
N ALA A 18 19.68 -5.58 -1.01
CA ALA A 18 18.31 -6.02 -0.78
C ALA A 18 18.21 -7.03 0.38
N GLN A 19 19.14 -7.99 0.46
CA GLN A 19 19.17 -8.95 1.56
C GLN A 19 19.45 -8.29 2.92
N ILE A 20 20.33 -7.30 2.97
CA ILE A 20 20.60 -6.55 4.21
C ILE A 20 19.35 -5.80 4.67
N PHE A 21 18.64 -5.13 3.76
CA PHE A 21 17.38 -4.45 4.10
C PHE A 21 16.30 -5.43 4.58
N MET A 22 16.18 -6.59 3.93
CA MET A 22 15.27 -7.65 4.35
C MET A 22 15.62 -8.16 5.75
N GLN A 23 16.87 -8.55 6.00
CA GLN A 23 17.31 -9.05 7.30
C GLN A 23 17.13 -7.99 8.41
N TYR A 24 17.37 -6.72 8.10
CA TYR A 24 17.16 -5.62 9.04
C TYR A 24 15.67 -5.41 9.35
N GLY A 25 14.80 -5.42 8.33
CA GLY A 25 13.35 -5.37 8.51
C GLY A 25 12.84 -6.56 9.34
N ASP A 26 13.35 -7.76 9.08
CA ASP A 26 13.01 -8.99 9.81
C ASP A 26 13.46 -8.95 11.27
N HIS A 27 14.64 -8.39 11.53
CA HIS A 27 15.14 -8.18 12.88
C HIS A 27 14.25 -7.18 13.64
N LEU A 28 13.89 -6.05 13.02
CA LEU A 28 12.99 -5.06 13.61
C LEU A 28 11.60 -5.65 13.90
N TYR A 29 11.09 -6.47 12.98
CA TYR A 29 9.83 -7.19 13.13
C TYR A 29 9.89 -8.14 14.34
N SER A 30 10.96 -8.94 14.45
CA SER A 30 11.17 -9.88 15.56
C SER A 30 11.34 -9.18 16.91
N LYS A 31 11.86 -7.94 16.89
CA LYS A 31 11.98 -7.08 18.08
C LYS A 31 10.64 -6.44 18.50
N GLY A 32 9.58 -6.61 17.72
CA GLY A 32 8.26 -6.01 17.97
C GLY A 32 8.10 -4.58 17.46
N ASN A 33 9.11 -4.02 16.78
CA ASN A 33 9.04 -2.70 16.15
C ASN A 33 8.53 -2.83 14.71
N HIS A 34 7.22 -2.99 14.58
CA HIS A 34 6.55 -3.25 13.32
C HIS A 34 6.49 -2.00 12.42
N ASP A 35 6.31 -0.83 13.02
CA ASP A 35 6.32 0.46 12.31
C ASP A 35 7.69 0.73 11.70
N GLY A 36 8.76 0.52 12.47
CA GLY A 36 10.12 0.61 11.95
C GLY A 36 10.38 -0.40 10.84
N ALA A 37 9.92 -1.65 11.00
CA ALA A 37 10.09 -2.69 9.98
C ALA A 37 9.37 -2.32 8.66
N VAL A 38 8.12 -1.86 8.72
CA VAL A 38 7.36 -1.50 7.51
C VAL A 38 7.97 -0.30 6.81
N GLN A 39 8.45 0.70 7.55
CA GLN A 39 9.15 1.85 6.98
C GLN A 39 10.42 1.44 6.24
N GLN A 40 11.17 0.45 6.74
CA GLN A 40 12.32 -0.10 6.02
C GLN A 40 11.90 -0.81 4.72
N TYR A 41 10.84 -1.62 4.75
CA TYR A 41 10.34 -2.27 3.53
C TYR A 41 9.84 -1.26 2.49
N ILE A 42 9.12 -0.22 2.92
CA ILE A 42 8.71 0.89 2.05
C ILE A 42 9.94 1.57 1.46
N ARG A 43 10.93 1.89 2.29
CA ARG A 43 12.17 2.52 1.83
C ARG A 43 12.90 1.68 0.80
N SER A 44 12.93 0.36 0.96
CA SER A 44 13.56 -0.56 0.01
C SER A 44 12.75 -0.75 -1.28
N ALA A 45 11.43 -0.61 -1.24
CA ALA A 45 10.55 -0.72 -2.40
C ALA A 45 10.48 0.59 -3.22
N SER A 46 10.78 1.73 -2.59
CA SER A 46 10.66 3.06 -3.19
C SER A 46 11.94 3.48 -3.91
N ASP A 47 11.91 3.49 -5.25
CA ASP A 47 13.04 3.96 -6.08
C ASP A 47 13.03 5.48 -6.34
N SER A 48 12.06 6.21 -5.78
CA SER A 48 11.94 7.64 -6.02
C SER A 48 11.53 8.39 -4.77
N CYS A 49 12.31 9.41 -4.44
CA CYS A 49 11.81 10.57 -3.72
C CYS A 49 10.57 11.09 -4.47
N VAL A 50 9.39 11.02 -3.86
CA VAL A 50 8.29 11.92 -4.25
C VAL A 50 7.71 12.53 -2.99
N HIS A 51 8.22 13.73 -2.71
CA HIS A 51 7.41 14.94 -2.58
C HIS A 51 6.00 14.75 -2.02
N GLU A 52 5.90 14.59 -0.70
CA GLU A 52 4.75 15.05 0.10
C GLU A 52 5.17 15.18 1.58
N LEU A 53 6.31 15.82 1.81
CA LEU A 53 6.73 16.31 3.13
C LEU A 53 6.47 17.82 3.23
N GLU A 54 5.24 18.25 2.99
CA GLU A 54 4.79 19.49 3.59
C GLU A 54 4.37 19.18 5.04
N LYS A 55 5.35 19.28 5.95
CA LYS A 55 5.21 19.68 7.38
C LYS A 55 6.24 19.06 8.34
N TYR A 56 7.51 18.88 7.99
CA TYR A 56 8.53 18.75 9.04
C TYR A 56 9.84 19.45 8.66
N THR A 57 10.21 20.38 9.53
CA THR A 57 11.32 21.31 9.42
C THR A 57 12.67 20.66 9.73
N ASP A 58 13.62 21.01 8.89
CA ASP A 58 15.07 21.18 9.10
C ASP A 58 15.99 20.03 9.56
N SER A 59 17.07 19.91 8.78
CA SER A 59 18.42 19.38 9.06
C SER A 59 18.86 17.95 8.67
N ASP A 60 17.99 17.01 8.28
CA ASP A 60 18.44 15.64 7.91
C ASP A 60 18.39 15.33 6.40
N ALA A 61 18.77 16.29 5.56
CA ALA A 61 18.81 16.16 4.10
C ALA A 61 19.98 15.30 3.56
N ILE A 62 20.35 14.21 4.24
CA ILE A 62 21.49 13.34 3.86
C ILE A 62 21.04 12.11 3.04
N TRP A 63 19.74 11.78 2.98
CA TRP A 63 19.26 10.58 2.29
C TRP A 63 18.98 10.75 0.78
N CYS A 64 19.20 11.95 0.22
CA CYS A 64 18.78 12.30 -1.14
C CYS A 64 19.76 11.95 -2.27
N THR A 65 20.86 11.25 -2.00
CA THR A 65 21.80 10.83 -3.05
C THR A 65 21.70 9.33 -3.34
N CYS A 66 20.94 9.04 -4.39
CA CYS A 66 21.13 7.93 -5.32
C CYS A 66 21.56 6.59 -4.69
N LEU A 67 20.59 5.82 -4.18
CA LEU A 67 20.77 4.37 -4.14
C LEU A 67 20.55 3.85 -5.57
N PRO A 68 21.51 3.17 -6.21
CA PRO A 68 21.29 2.60 -7.53
C PRO A 68 20.16 1.57 -7.43
N ARG A 69 19.06 1.88 -8.12
CA ARG A 69 18.01 1.00 -8.64
C ARG A 69 18.03 -0.40 -8.01
N THR A 70 17.56 -0.50 -6.76
CA THR A 70 17.25 -1.81 -6.13
C THR A 70 15.87 -2.28 -6.59
N ILE A 71 15.48 -1.95 -7.84
CA ILE A 71 14.23 -2.40 -8.43
C ILE A 71 14.37 -3.90 -8.69
N GLY A 72 13.54 -4.67 -7.98
CA GLY A 72 13.09 -5.97 -8.48
C GLY A 72 13.31 -7.18 -7.58
N LYS A 73 13.72 -7.03 -6.31
CA LYS A 73 13.90 -8.22 -5.44
C LYS A 73 13.04 -8.31 -4.19
N LEU A 74 12.53 -7.20 -3.66
CA LEU A 74 11.54 -7.29 -2.58
C LEU A 74 10.15 -7.45 -3.19
N GLU A 75 9.71 -8.70 -3.27
CA GLU A 75 8.36 -9.06 -3.68
C GLU A 75 7.32 -8.47 -2.70
N PRO A 76 6.36 -7.63 -3.17
CA PRO A 76 5.31 -7.10 -2.32
C PRO A 76 4.50 -8.20 -1.62
N SER A 77 4.39 -9.37 -2.26
CA SER A 77 3.75 -10.56 -1.71
C SER A 77 4.38 -11.05 -0.40
N TYR A 78 5.70 -10.93 -0.22
CA TYR A 78 6.40 -11.30 1.02
C TYR A 78 5.97 -10.41 2.18
N VAL A 79 5.98 -9.09 1.97
CA VAL A 79 5.59 -8.10 2.98
C VAL A 79 4.11 -8.26 3.32
N ILE A 80 3.25 -8.41 2.32
CA ILE A 80 1.81 -8.58 2.53
C ILE A 80 1.52 -9.81 3.39
N ARG A 81 2.15 -10.96 3.11
CA ARG A 81 2.00 -12.17 3.93
C ARG A 81 2.46 -11.97 5.37
N LYS A 82 3.48 -11.14 5.59
CA LYS A 82 4.05 -10.86 6.91
C LYS A 82 3.19 -9.91 7.75
N PHE A 83 2.46 -9.00 7.11
CA PHE A 83 1.61 -8.00 7.76
C PHE A 83 0.10 -8.27 7.62
N LEU A 84 -0.30 -9.49 7.21
CA LEU A 84 -1.70 -9.86 7.02
C LEU A 84 -2.51 -9.96 8.34
N ASP A 85 -1.86 -9.84 9.49
CA ASP A 85 -2.51 -9.86 10.81
C ASP A 85 -3.43 -8.64 11.00
N ALA A 86 -4.64 -8.88 11.53
CA ALA A 86 -5.65 -7.87 11.80
C ALA A 86 -5.17 -6.77 12.77
N GLN A 87 -4.18 -7.04 13.63
CA GLN A 87 -3.60 -6.04 14.52
C GLN A 87 -2.63 -5.08 13.81
N ARG A 88 -2.28 -5.34 12.54
CA ARG A 88 -1.25 -4.58 11.79
C ARG A 88 -1.77 -3.99 10.49
N ILE A 89 -3.09 -3.87 10.34
CA ILE A 89 -3.74 -3.34 9.13
C ILE A 89 -3.22 -1.93 8.78
N HIS A 90 -2.92 -1.09 9.77
CA HIS A 90 -2.36 0.26 9.53
C HIS A 90 -1.01 0.21 8.81
N ASN A 91 -0.12 -0.70 9.22
CA ASN A 91 1.21 -0.86 8.62
C ASN A 91 1.09 -1.42 7.19
N LEU A 92 0.23 -2.43 7.01
CA LEU A 92 -0.08 -2.96 5.70
C LEU A 92 -0.67 -1.90 4.77
N THR A 93 -1.57 -1.04 5.29
CA THR A 93 -2.19 0.05 4.53
C THR A 93 -1.14 1.06 4.07
N ALA A 94 -0.24 1.49 4.96
CA ALA A 94 0.83 2.41 4.60
C ALA A 94 1.76 1.83 3.52
N TYR A 95 2.07 0.54 3.61
CA TYR A 95 2.87 -0.16 2.59
C TYR A 95 2.16 -0.19 1.23
N LEU A 96 0.90 -0.62 1.21
CA LEU A 96 0.08 -0.69 0.00
C LEU A 96 -0.19 0.68 -0.63
N GLN A 97 -0.41 1.72 0.18
CA GLN A 97 -0.53 3.10 -0.29
C GLN A 97 0.73 3.55 -1.02
N THR A 98 1.91 3.25 -0.46
CA THR A 98 3.19 3.62 -1.09
C THR A 98 3.41 2.87 -2.39
N LEU A 99 3.12 1.56 -2.40
CA LEU A 99 3.18 0.73 -3.60
C LEU A 99 2.23 1.25 -4.70
N HIS A 100 1.04 1.69 -4.29
CA HIS A 100 0.05 2.24 -5.19
C HIS A 100 0.50 3.59 -5.80
N ARG A 101 1.07 4.49 -5.00
CA ARG A 101 1.65 5.77 -5.49
C ARG A 101 2.77 5.55 -6.52
N GLN A 102 3.44 4.40 -6.46
CA GLN A 102 4.54 4.05 -7.36
C GLN A 102 4.08 3.34 -8.65
N SER A 103 2.77 3.12 -8.82
CA SER A 103 2.21 2.35 -9.95
C SER A 103 2.78 0.93 -10.09
N LEU A 104 3.37 0.38 -9.01
CA LEU A 104 3.84 -1.01 -8.93
C LEU A 104 2.77 -1.94 -8.32
N ALA A 105 1.61 -1.39 -7.98
CA ALA A 105 0.52 -2.14 -7.37
C ALA A 105 -0.29 -2.92 -8.42
N ASN A 106 -0.38 -4.23 -8.22
CA ASN A 106 -1.26 -5.10 -9.00
C ASN A 106 -2.73 -4.94 -8.56
N ALA A 107 -3.64 -5.57 -9.31
CA ALA A 107 -5.07 -5.62 -8.99
C ALA A 107 -5.34 -6.18 -7.59
N ASP A 108 -4.69 -7.29 -7.25
CA ASP A 108 -4.85 -7.93 -5.94
C ASP A 108 -4.41 -7.02 -4.79
N HIS A 109 -3.35 -6.24 -4.98
CA HIS A 109 -2.84 -5.29 -3.98
C HIS A 109 -3.79 -4.12 -3.78
N THR A 110 -4.39 -3.64 -4.87
CA THR A 110 -5.39 -2.56 -4.84
C THR A 110 -6.68 -3.01 -4.15
N THR A 111 -7.14 -4.23 -4.43
CA THR A 111 -8.30 -4.85 -3.77
C THR A 111 -8.04 -5.07 -2.27
N LEU A 112 -6.84 -5.53 -1.91
CA LEU A 112 -6.44 -5.70 -0.51
C LEU A 112 -6.41 -4.35 0.24
N LEU A 113 -5.90 -3.29 -0.42
CA LEU A 113 -5.90 -1.95 0.14
C LEU A 113 -7.33 -1.44 0.40
N LEU A 114 -8.25 -1.68 -0.52
CA LEU A 114 -9.66 -1.35 -0.34
C LEU A 114 -10.27 -2.08 0.87
N ASN A 115 -9.98 -3.38 1.03
CA ASN A 115 -10.41 -4.16 2.19
C ASN A 115 -9.80 -3.63 3.50
N CYS A 116 -8.55 -3.17 3.45
CA CYS A 116 -7.93 -2.51 4.60
C CYS A 116 -8.65 -1.21 4.97
N TYR A 117 -8.98 -0.35 3.99
CA TYR A 117 -9.72 0.89 4.26
C TYR A 117 -11.10 0.64 4.87
N THR A 118 -11.84 -0.33 4.36
CA THR A 118 -13.17 -0.67 4.92
C THR A 118 -13.07 -1.20 6.34
N LYS A 119 -12.02 -1.98 6.66
CA LYS A 119 -11.74 -2.43 8.03
C LYS A 119 -11.31 -1.31 8.98
N LEU A 120 -10.52 -0.35 8.48
CA LEU A 120 -10.07 0.81 9.25
C LEU A 120 -11.16 1.87 9.43
N LYS A 121 -12.26 1.78 8.69
CA LYS A 121 -13.37 2.75 8.66
C LYS A 121 -12.93 4.19 8.35
N ASP A 122 -11.80 4.36 7.65
CA ASP A 122 -11.32 5.66 7.19
C ASP A 122 -12.13 6.09 5.94
N SER A 123 -13.33 6.60 6.18
CA SER A 123 -14.30 6.92 5.12
C SER A 123 -13.81 8.02 4.19
N SER A 124 -13.04 8.98 4.70
CA SER A 124 -12.54 10.10 3.89
C SER A 124 -11.52 9.64 2.85
N LYS A 125 -10.51 8.86 3.28
CA LYS A 125 -9.53 8.32 2.32
C LYS A 125 -10.12 7.30 1.38
N LEU A 126 -11.10 6.52 1.85
CA LEU A 126 -11.84 5.57 1.01
C LEU A 126 -12.62 6.30 -0.09
N GLU A 127 -13.34 7.36 0.27
CA GLU A 127 -14.12 8.17 -0.66
C GLU A 127 -13.22 8.84 -1.71
N GLU A 128 -12.13 9.46 -1.28
CA GLU A 128 -11.13 10.04 -2.17
C GLU A 128 -10.55 8.98 -3.11
N PHE A 129 -10.17 7.81 -2.57
CA PHE A 129 -9.62 6.72 -3.36
C PHE A 129 -10.60 6.19 -4.42
N ILE A 130 -11.90 6.13 -4.11
CA ILE A 130 -12.94 5.69 -5.05
C ILE A 130 -13.21 6.76 -6.11
N LYS A 131 -13.27 8.04 -5.71
CA LYS A 131 -13.56 9.17 -6.61
C LYS A 131 -12.39 9.51 -7.53
N THR A 132 -11.16 9.50 -7.05
CA THR A 132 -9.96 9.82 -7.84
C THR A 132 -9.67 8.75 -8.90
N LYS A 133 -10.10 7.50 -8.68
CA LYS A 133 -9.82 6.36 -9.58
C LYS A 133 -10.90 6.06 -10.61
N SER A 134 -12.07 6.69 -10.55
CA SER A 134 -13.10 6.50 -11.59
C SER A 134 -12.68 7.06 -12.95
N GLU A 135 -11.64 7.91 -13.01
CA GLU A 135 -11.17 8.57 -14.24
C GLU A 135 -9.91 7.93 -14.87
N SER A 136 -9.17 7.08 -14.13
CA SER A 136 -7.91 6.49 -14.61
C SER A 136 -8.00 4.97 -14.60
N GLU A 137 -7.87 4.36 -15.79
CA GLU A 137 -7.83 2.91 -16.08
C GLU A 137 -7.62 2.00 -14.86
N VAL A 138 -8.73 1.43 -14.41
CA VAL A 138 -8.81 0.59 -13.23
C VAL A 138 -8.25 -0.81 -13.53
N HIS A 139 -7.05 -1.11 -13.05
CA HIS A 139 -6.57 -2.48 -12.85
C HIS A 139 -6.97 -3.00 -11.45
N PHE A 140 -8.25 -2.93 -11.07
CA PHE A 140 -8.75 -3.65 -9.88
C PHE A 140 -10.08 -4.32 -10.20
N ASP A 141 -10.41 -5.38 -9.47
CA ASP A 141 -11.66 -6.10 -9.64
C ASP A 141 -12.81 -5.29 -9.04
N VAL A 142 -13.57 -4.61 -9.90
CA VAL A 142 -14.72 -3.79 -9.55
C VAL A 142 -15.80 -4.62 -8.84
N GLU A 143 -15.99 -5.87 -9.24
CA GLU A 143 -16.97 -6.77 -8.63
C GLU A 143 -16.59 -7.08 -7.18
N THR A 144 -15.33 -7.40 -6.94
CA THR A 144 -14.81 -7.62 -5.59
C THR A 144 -14.86 -6.34 -4.76
N ALA A 145 -14.58 -5.18 -5.34
CA ALA A 145 -14.71 -3.89 -4.66
C ALA A 145 -16.14 -3.61 -4.18
N ILE A 146 -17.13 -3.84 -5.04
CA ILE A 146 -18.55 -3.70 -4.70
C ILE A 146 -18.93 -4.65 -3.55
N LYS A 147 -18.51 -5.93 -3.62
CA LYS A 147 -18.77 -6.91 -2.55
C LYS A 147 -18.19 -6.46 -1.20
N VAL A 148 -16.95 -5.97 -1.18
CA VAL A 148 -16.26 -5.53 0.04
C VAL A 148 -16.94 -4.28 0.63
N LEU A 149 -17.31 -3.31 -0.21
CA LEU A 149 -18.02 -2.11 0.23
C LEU A 149 -19.39 -2.44 0.81
N ARG A 150 -20.11 -3.36 0.15
CA ARG A 150 -21.40 -3.87 0.62
C ARG A 150 -21.29 -4.56 1.98
N GLN A 151 -20.32 -5.45 2.16
CA GLN A 151 -20.07 -6.14 3.44
C GLN A 151 -19.69 -5.17 4.56
N ALA A 152 -19.02 -4.06 4.23
CA ALA A 152 -18.64 -3.03 5.16
C ALA A 152 -19.76 -2.01 5.45
N GLY A 153 -20.89 -2.08 4.76
CA GLY A 153 -22.03 -1.16 4.92
C GLY A 153 -21.91 0.16 4.16
N TYR A 154 -20.94 0.31 3.26
CA TYR A 154 -20.76 1.51 2.43
C TYR A 154 -21.55 1.43 1.12
N TYR A 155 -22.89 1.33 1.23
CA TYR A 155 -23.78 1.13 0.09
C TYR A 155 -23.75 2.28 -0.92
N SER A 156 -23.62 3.52 -0.46
CA SER A 156 -23.54 4.70 -1.34
C SER A 156 -22.35 4.65 -2.29
N HIS A 157 -21.18 4.23 -1.77
CA HIS A 157 -19.95 4.10 -2.55
C HIS A 157 -20.01 2.90 -3.50
N ALA A 158 -20.60 1.79 -3.04
CA ALA A 158 -20.82 0.60 -3.86
C ALA A 158 -21.76 0.92 -5.05
N LEU A 159 -22.80 1.72 -4.81
CA LEU A 159 -23.74 2.16 -5.83
C LEU A 159 -23.04 3.02 -6.90
N TYR A 160 -22.24 4.00 -6.46
CA TYR A 160 -21.46 4.87 -7.34
C TYR A 160 -20.51 4.08 -8.26
N LEU A 161 -19.81 3.08 -7.71
CA LEU A 161 -18.97 2.17 -8.49
C LEU A 161 -19.79 1.32 -9.48
N ALA A 162 -20.91 0.75 -9.04
CA ALA A 162 -21.74 -0.10 -9.89
C ALA A 162 -22.35 0.68 -11.07
N GLU A 163 -22.76 1.92 -10.84
CA GLU A 163 -23.30 2.83 -11.86
C GLU A 163 -22.23 3.22 -12.88
N ASN A 164 -21.05 3.65 -12.43
CA ASN A 164 -19.97 4.08 -13.32
C ASN A 164 -19.38 2.93 -14.17
N HIS A 165 -19.34 1.71 -13.64
CA HIS A 165 -18.82 0.55 -14.36
C HIS A 165 -19.91 -0.30 -15.05
N ALA A 166 -21.13 0.21 -15.16
CA ALA A 166 -22.27 -0.45 -15.83
C ALA A 166 -22.60 -1.86 -15.29
N HIS A 167 -22.32 -2.15 -14.02
CA HIS A 167 -22.69 -3.40 -13.35
C HIS A 167 -24.12 -3.33 -12.81
N HIS A 168 -25.08 -3.38 -13.73
CA HIS A 168 -26.51 -3.23 -13.45
C HIS A 168 -27.07 -4.30 -12.50
N GLU A 169 -26.56 -5.54 -12.54
CA GLU A 169 -26.96 -6.60 -11.60
C GLU A 169 -26.64 -6.25 -10.15
N TRP A 170 -25.43 -5.75 -9.89
CA TRP A 170 -25.01 -5.36 -8.54
C TRP A 170 -25.74 -4.11 -8.06
N TYR A 171 -25.98 -3.16 -8.95
CA TYR A 171 -26.79 -1.98 -8.65
C TYR A 171 -28.20 -2.35 -8.17
N LEU A 172 -28.90 -3.21 -8.92
CA LEU A 172 -30.23 -3.70 -8.55
C LEU A 172 -30.20 -4.47 -7.23
N LYS A 173 -29.17 -5.29 -7.02
CA LYS A 173 -29.02 -6.07 -5.78
C LYS A 173 -28.87 -5.17 -4.55
N ILE A 174 -28.05 -4.13 -4.63
CA ILE A 174 -27.84 -3.17 -3.53
C ILE A 174 -29.13 -2.39 -3.24
N GLN A 175 -29.82 -1.92 -4.28
CA GLN A 175 -31.09 -1.19 -4.14
C GLN A 175 -32.21 -2.04 -3.54
N LEU A 176 -32.29 -3.33 -3.91
CA LEU A 176 -33.37 -4.22 -3.46
C LEU A 176 -33.11 -4.86 -2.08
N GLU A 177 -31.87 -5.21 -1.78
CA GLU A 177 -31.51 -5.94 -0.55
C GLU A 177 -31.08 -5.02 0.59
N ASP A 178 -30.45 -3.87 0.30
CA ASP A 178 -29.73 -3.09 1.31
C ASP A 178 -30.28 -1.67 1.57
N ILE A 179 -31.03 -1.06 0.64
CA ILE A 179 -31.60 0.30 0.81
C ILE A 179 -33.07 0.22 1.28
N LYS A 180 -33.32 -0.52 2.36
CA LYS A 180 -34.66 -0.62 2.99
C LYS A 180 -34.85 0.39 4.13
#